data_AF-A0A841N350-F1
#
_entry.id   AF-A0A841N350-F1
#
_cell.length_a   1.000
_cell.length_b   1.000
_cell.length_c   1.000
_cell.angle_alpha   90.00
_cell.angle_beta   90.00
_cell.angle_gamma   90.00
#
_symmetry.space_group_name_H-M   'P 1'
#
loop_
_entity.id
_entity.type
_entity.pdbx_description
1 polymer ?
#
loop_
_entity_poly.entity_id
_entity_poly.type
_entity_poly.pdbx_seq_one_letter_code
_entity_poly.pdbx_strand_id
1 'polypeptide(L)'
;MKKIFLIVSFYALISCSNDKKNETITGEDEAVTIQTKEINPSELKKYKSVKEMLEDAHDFTVEQGTLKFINNDENNLHIQVSKPILENDSDKMINDIVKRDIVYAAFQSFAQTPINKITITSIPIDLNNKKKYYNEYKKTVIVTKEKADRIMQKEFGSTDYSILFTTLNGLQVPGDKFSKLKFQDLDFVYKELSK
;
A
#
# COMPACT_ATOMS: atom_id res chain seq x y z
N MET A 1 32.09 -30.73 29.27
CA MET A 1 31.63 -29.74 30.26
C MET A 1 30.32 -29.16 29.77
N LYS A 2 29.22 -29.43 30.49
CA LYS A 2 27.89 -28.85 30.23
C LYS A 2 27.92 -27.37 30.63
N LYS A 3 27.42 -26.48 29.77
CA LYS A 3 26.96 -25.15 30.20
C LYS A 3 25.47 -25.04 29.91
N ILE A 4 24.79 -24.63 30.97
CA ILE A 4 23.35 -24.63 31.22
C ILE A 4 22.89 -23.17 31.13
N PHE A 5 21.74 -22.98 30.48
CA PHE A 5 20.70 -21.96 30.69
C PHE A 5 21.05 -20.46 30.60
N LEU A 6 20.23 -19.72 29.85
CA LEU A 6 19.15 -18.91 30.43
C LEU A 6 18.22 -18.35 29.35
N ILE A 7 16.97 -18.82 29.34
CA ILE A 7 15.84 -18.17 28.68
C ILE A 7 15.46 -16.99 29.57
N VAL A 8 15.52 -15.77 29.04
CA VAL A 8 14.92 -14.59 29.69
C VAL A 8 13.68 -14.21 28.88
N SER A 9 12.54 -14.58 29.42
CA SER A 9 11.23 -14.03 29.07
C SER A 9 11.18 -12.57 29.55
N PHE A 10 11.02 -11.63 28.63
CA PHE A 10 10.68 -10.26 28.95
C PHE A 10 9.18 -10.05 28.72
N TYR A 11 8.42 -10.07 29.80
CA TYR A 11 7.13 -9.38 29.88
C TYR A 11 7.42 -7.88 29.95
N ALA A 12 7.11 -7.14 28.89
CA ALA A 12 7.08 -5.69 28.93
C ALA A 12 5.62 -5.23 29.00
N LEU A 13 5.28 -4.62 30.13
CA LEU A 13 4.02 -3.93 30.40
C LEU A 13 3.88 -2.76 29.44
N ILE A 14 2.79 -2.74 28.65
CA ILE A 14 2.39 -1.58 27.85
C ILE A 14 1.64 -0.62 28.78
N SER A 15 2.31 0.45 29.20
CA SER A 15 1.66 1.67 29.69
C SER A 15 1.64 2.69 28.56
N CYS A 16 0.46 3.17 28.18
CA CYS A 16 0.27 4.21 27.18
C CYS A 16 0.80 5.57 27.67
N SER A 17 1.50 6.29 26.80
CA SER A 17 1.42 7.75 26.69
C SER A 17 1.70 8.16 25.26
N ASN A 18 0.88 9.08 24.74
CA ASN A 18 1.06 9.74 23.45
C ASN A 18 2.26 10.68 23.55
N ASP A 19 3.38 10.30 22.93
CA ASP A 19 4.39 11.25 22.47
C ASP A 19 5.17 10.64 21.31
N LYS A 20 5.58 11.51 20.38
CA LYS A 20 6.23 11.21 19.09
C LYS A 20 7.21 10.03 19.20
N LYS A 21 6.90 8.93 18.49
CA LYS A 21 7.75 7.75 18.47
C LYS A 21 8.99 7.99 17.61
N ASN A 22 10.07 8.41 18.23
CA ASN A 22 11.41 8.07 17.75
C ASN A 22 11.72 6.66 18.27
N GLU A 23 11.55 5.64 17.42
CA GLU A 23 11.97 4.27 17.77
C GLU A 23 13.47 4.14 17.50
N THR A 24 14.27 4.10 18.57
CA THR A 24 15.69 3.77 18.51
C THR A 24 15.83 2.24 18.55
N ILE A 25 16.20 1.65 17.42
CA ILE A 25 16.59 0.23 17.38
C ILE A 25 18.08 0.16 17.77
N THR A 26 18.37 -0.31 18.98
CA THR A 26 19.75 -0.57 19.43
C THR A 26 20.23 -1.91 18.90
N GLY A 27 20.87 -1.87 17.72
CA GLY A 27 21.86 -2.85 17.31
C GLY A 27 23.26 -2.24 17.43
N GLU A 28 24.24 -3.04 17.84
CA GLU A 28 25.66 -2.68 17.81
C GLU A 28 26.10 -2.51 16.35
N ASP A 29 25.94 -1.29 15.82
CA ASP A 29 26.74 -0.59 14.81
C ASP A 29 25.87 0.53 14.19
N GLU A 30 26.26 1.79 14.44
CA GLU A 30 25.63 3.05 14.01
C GLU A 30 24.11 3.20 14.20
N ALA A 31 23.72 4.02 15.19
CA ALA A 31 22.33 4.42 15.40
C ALA A 31 21.79 5.23 14.21
N VAL A 32 21.13 4.56 13.25
CA VAL A 32 20.36 5.21 12.19
C VAL A 32 19.12 5.83 12.82
N THR A 33 19.13 7.15 13.01
CA THR A 33 17.95 7.90 13.47
C THR A 33 16.96 7.98 12.31
N ILE A 34 15.93 7.13 12.34
CA ILE A 34 14.85 7.17 11.37
C ILE A 34 13.95 8.38 11.68
N GLN A 35 14.00 9.42 10.84
CA GLN A 35 13.13 10.59 10.98
C GLN A 35 11.90 10.44 10.08
N THR A 36 10.74 10.21 10.70
CA THR A 36 9.44 10.26 10.04
C THR A 36 8.77 11.61 10.24
N LYS A 37 8.26 12.21 9.16
CA LYS A 37 7.58 13.51 9.20
C LYS A 37 6.30 13.49 8.34
N GLU A 38 5.20 14.02 8.89
CA GLU A 38 3.98 14.28 8.12
C GLU A 38 4.26 15.22 6.92
N ILE A 39 3.51 15.01 5.83
CA ILE A 39 3.67 15.74 4.57
C ILE A 39 2.60 16.82 4.45
N ASN A 40 3.03 18.07 4.25
CA ASN A 40 2.12 19.15 3.88
C ASN A 40 1.53 18.88 2.48
N PRO A 41 0.26 19.24 2.21
CA PRO A 41 -0.38 18.94 0.92
C PRO A 41 0.34 19.50 -0.30
N SER A 42 0.96 20.68 -0.16
CA SER A 42 1.77 21.32 -1.19
C SER A 42 3.11 20.64 -1.46
N GLU A 43 3.58 19.79 -0.54
CA GLU A 43 4.85 19.06 -0.63
C GLU A 43 4.67 17.66 -1.23
N LEU A 44 3.46 17.10 -1.25
CA LEU A 44 3.21 15.77 -1.79
C LEU A 44 3.57 15.73 -3.28
N LYS A 45 4.49 14.82 -3.65
CA LYS A 45 4.93 14.63 -5.04
C LYS A 45 3.73 14.30 -5.92
N LYS A 46 3.60 15.05 -7.01
CA LYS A 46 2.58 14.86 -8.05
C LYS A 46 3.25 14.39 -9.33
N TYR A 47 2.55 13.53 -10.06
CA TYR A 47 2.95 13.01 -11.36
C TYR A 47 1.91 13.42 -12.40
N LYS A 48 2.33 13.49 -13.66
CA LYS A 48 1.43 13.81 -14.75
C LYS A 48 0.45 12.67 -15.03
N SER A 49 0.88 11.43 -14.82
CA SER A 49 0.09 10.24 -15.10
C SER A 49 0.28 9.15 -14.05
N VAL A 50 -0.68 8.21 -13.98
CA VAL A 50 -0.56 6.99 -13.16
C VAL A 50 0.62 6.13 -13.62
N LYS A 51 0.97 6.18 -14.90
CA LYS A 51 2.15 5.47 -15.43
C LYS A 51 3.44 5.96 -14.78
N GLU A 52 3.69 7.26 -14.84
CA GLU A 52 4.87 7.88 -14.21
C GLU A 52 4.91 7.60 -12.71
N MET A 53 3.76 7.69 -12.04
CA MET A 53 3.64 7.40 -10.61
C MET A 53 4.02 5.95 -10.26
N LEU A 54 3.46 4.97 -10.95
CA LEU A 54 3.73 3.55 -10.69
C LEU A 54 5.16 3.14 -11.07
N GLU A 55 5.70 3.73 -12.14
CA GLU A 55 7.09 3.51 -12.55
C GLU A 55 8.08 4.07 -11.51
N ASP A 56 7.81 5.25 -10.94
CA ASP A 56 8.65 5.86 -9.89
C ASP A 56 8.55 5.12 -8.55
N ALA A 57 7.38 4.55 -8.22
CA ALA A 57 7.20 3.78 -7.00
C ALA A 57 7.92 2.42 -7.02
N HIS A 58 8.19 1.86 -8.20
CA HIS A 58 8.83 0.55 -8.41
C HIS A 58 8.14 -0.66 -7.75
N ASP A 59 6.97 -0.48 -7.12
CA ASP A 59 6.19 -1.55 -6.49
C ASP A 59 5.56 -2.53 -7.51
N PHE A 60 5.30 -2.05 -8.73
CA PHE A 60 4.83 -2.84 -9.87
C PHE A 60 5.58 -2.42 -11.13
N THR A 61 5.97 -3.40 -11.96
CA THR A 61 6.78 -3.15 -13.16
C THR A 61 6.25 -3.94 -14.35
N VAL A 62 6.35 -3.34 -15.53
CA VAL A 62 5.99 -4.01 -16.79
C VAL A 62 6.94 -5.16 -17.08
N GLU A 63 8.23 -4.96 -16.82
CA GLU A 63 9.30 -5.96 -17.04
C GLU A 63 9.04 -7.26 -16.26
N GLN A 64 8.62 -7.16 -15.00
CA GLN A 64 8.34 -8.34 -14.18
C GLN A 64 6.92 -8.90 -14.38
N GLY A 65 6.13 -8.32 -15.28
CA GLY A 65 4.74 -8.71 -15.53
C GLY A 65 3.77 -8.38 -14.40
N THR A 66 4.22 -7.60 -13.40
CA THR A 66 3.42 -7.18 -12.25
C THR A 66 2.58 -5.94 -12.53
N LEU A 67 2.86 -5.23 -13.63
CA LEU A 67 2.06 -4.10 -14.13
C LEU A 67 1.70 -4.31 -15.61
N LYS A 68 0.44 -4.06 -15.97
CA LYS A 68 0.03 -3.87 -17.37
C LYS A 68 -0.91 -2.68 -17.48
N PHE A 69 -0.76 -1.91 -18.54
CA PHE A 69 -1.75 -0.93 -18.93
C PHE A 69 -2.65 -1.53 -20.01
N ILE A 70 -3.86 -1.89 -19.62
CA ILE A 70 -4.87 -2.47 -20.53
C ILE A 70 -5.47 -1.36 -21.39
N ASN A 71 -5.69 -0.17 -20.81
CA ASN A 71 -6.05 1.05 -21.52
C ASN A 71 -5.29 2.23 -20.91
N ASN A 72 -4.73 3.10 -21.75
CA ASN A 72 -3.94 4.27 -21.36
C ASN A 72 -4.68 5.61 -21.55
N ASP A 73 -5.92 5.60 -22.04
CA ASP A 73 -6.74 6.82 -22.10
C ASP A 73 -7.06 7.29 -20.68
N GLU A 74 -6.69 8.52 -20.32
CA GLU A 74 -6.92 9.08 -18.98
C GLU A 74 -8.40 9.10 -18.57
N ASN A 75 -9.32 9.20 -19.54
CA ASN A 75 -10.77 9.18 -19.27
C ASN A 75 -11.33 7.76 -19.05
N ASN A 76 -10.55 6.75 -19.41
CA ASN A 76 -10.92 5.33 -19.31
C ASN A 76 -9.70 4.45 -18.94
N LEU A 77 -8.87 4.94 -18.03
CA LEU A 77 -7.63 4.29 -17.65
C LEU A 77 -7.93 2.92 -17.05
N HIS A 78 -7.27 1.89 -17.56
CA HIS A 78 -7.39 0.52 -17.05
C HIS A 78 -6.02 -0.08 -16.85
N ILE A 79 -5.68 -0.35 -15.59
CA ILE A 79 -4.44 -1.02 -15.22
C ILE A 79 -4.70 -2.41 -14.67
N GLN A 80 -3.69 -3.27 -14.80
CA GLN A 80 -3.56 -4.51 -14.06
C GLN A 80 -2.36 -4.41 -13.13
N VAL A 81 -2.57 -4.73 -11.86
CA VAL A 81 -1.52 -4.89 -10.85
C VAL A 81 -1.52 -6.32 -10.34
N SER A 82 -0.35 -6.91 -10.21
CA SER A 82 -0.21 -8.36 -10.02
C SER A 82 0.91 -8.65 -9.03
N LYS A 83 0.63 -8.59 -7.72
CA LYS A 83 1.63 -9.03 -6.74
C LYS A 83 1.95 -10.53 -6.87
N PRO A 84 3.23 -10.90 -6.75
CA PRO A 84 3.63 -12.30 -6.65
C PRO A 84 3.11 -12.96 -5.37
N ILE A 85 2.72 -14.23 -5.47
CA ILE A 85 2.35 -15.11 -4.35
C ILE A 85 3.09 -16.44 -4.45
N LEU A 86 3.14 -17.17 -3.34
CA LEU A 86 3.56 -18.58 -3.33
C LEU A 86 2.35 -19.48 -3.58
N GLU A 87 2.56 -20.62 -4.27
CA GLU A 87 1.49 -21.57 -4.60
C GLU A 87 0.78 -22.14 -3.37
N ASN A 88 1.47 -22.19 -2.23
CA ASN A 88 0.93 -22.69 -0.96
C ASN A 88 0.40 -21.60 -0.03
N ASP A 89 0.32 -20.34 -0.48
CA ASP A 89 -0.34 -19.28 0.28
C ASP A 89 -1.83 -19.61 0.46
N SER A 90 -2.37 -19.34 1.64
CA SER A 90 -3.80 -19.58 1.91
C SER A 90 -4.71 -18.69 1.06
N ASP A 91 -5.87 -19.20 0.65
CA ASP A 91 -6.89 -18.43 -0.10
C ASP A 91 -7.22 -17.09 0.56
N LYS A 92 -7.31 -17.06 1.90
CA LYS A 92 -7.58 -15.82 2.63
C LYS A 92 -6.47 -14.79 2.39
N MET A 93 -5.21 -15.20 2.52
CA MET A 93 -4.07 -14.32 2.28
C MET A 93 -4.05 -13.80 0.84
N ILE A 94 -4.29 -14.68 -0.14
CA ILE A 94 -4.32 -14.30 -1.55
C ILE A 94 -5.44 -13.29 -1.82
N ASN A 95 -6.64 -13.53 -1.29
CA ASN A 95 -7.75 -12.58 -1.39
C ASN A 95 -7.43 -11.23 -0.75
N ASP A 96 -6.75 -11.22 0.41
CA ASP A 96 -6.34 -9.98 1.07
C ASP A 96 -5.28 -9.22 0.24
N ILE A 97 -4.33 -9.93 -0.39
CA ILE A 97 -3.35 -9.33 -1.32
C ILE A 97 -4.06 -8.65 -2.49
N VAL A 98 -5.01 -9.35 -3.13
CA VAL A 98 -5.75 -8.82 -4.28
C VAL A 98 -6.52 -7.55 -3.93
N LYS A 99 -7.18 -7.51 -2.77
CA LYS A 99 -7.86 -6.31 -2.29
C LYS A 99 -6.86 -5.18 -2.00
N ARG A 100 -5.72 -5.48 -1.37
CA ARG A 100 -4.67 -4.50 -1.03
C ARG A 100 -4.08 -3.84 -2.26
N ASP A 101 -3.85 -4.60 -3.32
CA ASP A 101 -3.34 -4.07 -4.59
C ASP A 101 -4.31 -3.04 -5.19
N ILE A 102 -5.61 -3.33 -5.14
CA ILE A 102 -6.67 -2.41 -5.59
C ILE A 102 -6.71 -1.14 -4.73
N VAL A 103 -6.70 -1.28 -3.40
CA VAL A 103 -6.70 -0.14 -2.47
C VAL A 103 -5.45 0.71 -2.67
N TYR A 104 -4.28 0.08 -2.76
CA TYR A 104 -3.01 0.74 -3.00
C TYR A 104 -3.03 1.56 -4.29
N ALA A 105 -3.32 0.91 -5.42
CA ALA A 105 -3.31 1.57 -6.72
C ALA A 105 -4.36 2.69 -6.81
N ALA A 106 -5.55 2.52 -6.23
CA ALA A 106 -6.58 3.54 -6.23
C ALA A 106 -6.17 4.79 -5.43
N PHE A 107 -5.83 4.62 -4.14
CA PHE A 107 -5.55 5.75 -3.26
C PHE A 107 -4.26 6.48 -3.65
N GLN A 108 -3.23 5.75 -4.09
CA GLN A 108 -2.01 6.39 -4.57
C GLN A 108 -2.26 7.20 -5.84
N SER A 109 -3.02 6.64 -6.80
CA SER A 109 -3.37 7.34 -8.04
C SER A 109 -4.12 8.65 -7.77
N PHE A 110 -5.14 8.63 -6.90
CA PHE A 110 -5.89 9.85 -6.57
C PHE A 110 -5.12 10.84 -5.71
N ALA A 111 -4.13 10.37 -4.94
CA ALA A 111 -3.27 11.21 -4.15
C ALA A 111 -2.25 11.96 -5.00
N GLN A 112 -1.64 11.29 -5.98
CA GLN A 112 -0.44 11.79 -6.65
C GLN A 112 -0.66 12.14 -8.13
N THR A 113 -1.86 11.99 -8.69
CA THR A 113 -2.15 12.30 -10.10
C THR A 113 -3.50 13.04 -10.25
N PRO A 114 -3.79 13.67 -11.41
CA PRO A 114 -5.02 14.45 -11.59
C PRO A 114 -6.26 13.60 -11.93
N ILE A 115 -6.15 12.28 -12.06
CA ILE A 115 -7.28 11.44 -12.49
C ILE A 115 -8.41 11.42 -11.45
N ASN A 116 -9.63 11.20 -11.93
CA ASN A 116 -10.82 11.06 -11.08
C ASN A 116 -11.46 9.66 -11.14
N LYS A 117 -10.98 8.79 -12.03
CA LYS A 117 -11.52 7.45 -12.26
C LYS A 117 -10.43 6.52 -12.80
N ILE A 118 -10.42 5.28 -12.31
CA ILE A 118 -9.51 4.24 -12.77
C ILE A 118 -10.19 2.88 -12.69
N THR A 119 -10.01 2.05 -13.71
CA THR A 119 -10.33 0.62 -13.65
C THR A 119 -9.08 -0.13 -13.22
N ILE A 120 -9.19 -0.96 -12.19
CA ILE A 120 -8.06 -1.72 -11.66
C ILE A 120 -8.44 -3.19 -11.68
N THR A 121 -7.64 -3.98 -12.38
CA THR A 121 -7.62 -5.44 -12.26
C THR A 121 -6.49 -5.82 -11.31
N SER A 122 -6.80 -6.48 -10.20
CA SER A 122 -5.78 -7.22 -9.44
C SER A 122 -5.91 -8.72 -9.72
N ILE A 123 -4.79 -9.32 -10.09
CA ILE A 123 -4.67 -10.75 -10.35
C ILE A 123 -3.26 -11.19 -9.94
N PRO A 124 -3.12 -12.08 -8.95
CA PRO A 124 -1.80 -12.46 -8.46
C PRO A 124 -1.07 -13.33 -9.49
N ILE A 125 0.26 -13.26 -9.48
CA ILE A 125 1.14 -14.12 -10.29
C ILE A 125 1.94 -15.06 -9.39
N ASP A 126 2.42 -16.15 -9.97
CA ASP A 126 3.33 -17.05 -9.27
C ASP A 126 4.72 -16.43 -9.12
N LEU A 127 5.26 -16.45 -7.89
CA LEU A 127 6.59 -15.92 -7.59
C LEU A 127 7.71 -16.63 -8.36
N ASN A 128 7.59 -17.95 -8.55
CA ASN A 128 8.57 -18.79 -9.24
C ASN A 128 8.33 -18.83 -10.76
N ASN A 129 7.09 -18.62 -11.20
CA ASN A 129 6.72 -18.54 -12.60
C ASN A 129 5.88 -17.29 -12.89
N LYS A 130 6.56 -16.15 -13.13
CA LYS A 130 5.91 -14.84 -13.39
C LYS A 130 4.97 -14.80 -14.61
N LYS A 131 4.92 -15.87 -15.42
CA LYS A 131 3.96 -16.02 -16.53
C LYS A 131 2.64 -16.70 -16.11
N LYS A 132 2.61 -17.39 -14.96
CA LYS A 132 1.41 -18.05 -14.40
C LYS A 132 0.61 -17.03 -13.60
N TYR A 133 -0.63 -16.82 -14.01
CA TYR A 133 -1.61 -15.97 -13.32
C TYR A 133 -2.66 -16.85 -12.63
N TYR A 134 -3.02 -16.49 -11.40
CA TYR A 134 -4.07 -17.17 -10.64
C TYR A 134 -5.43 -16.47 -10.88
N ASN A 135 -6.06 -16.81 -12.01
CA ASN A 135 -7.30 -16.16 -12.48
C ASN A 135 -8.49 -16.33 -11.53
N GLU A 136 -8.53 -17.40 -10.75
CA GLU A 136 -9.55 -17.68 -9.74
C GLU A 136 -9.64 -16.60 -8.66
N TYR A 137 -8.54 -15.87 -8.39
CA TYR A 137 -8.50 -14.76 -7.45
C TYR A 137 -8.67 -13.38 -8.10
N LYS A 138 -8.82 -13.32 -9.41
CA LYS A 138 -8.92 -12.05 -10.15
C LYS A 138 -10.09 -11.21 -9.62
N LYS A 139 -9.83 -9.92 -9.39
CA LYS A 139 -10.85 -8.90 -9.13
C LYS A 139 -10.62 -7.70 -10.05
N THR A 140 -11.70 -7.20 -10.64
CA THR A 140 -11.67 -5.97 -11.43
C THR A 140 -12.71 -5.01 -10.87
N VAL A 141 -12.30 -3.77 -10.60
CA VAL A 141 -13.17 -2.73 -10.03
C VAL A 141 -12.98 -1.41 -10.77
N ILE A 142 -14.07 -0.65 -10.90
CA ILE A 142 -14.04 0.73 -11.38
C ILE A 142 -14.12 1.64 -10.15
N VAL A 143 -13.04 2.36 -9.89
CA VAL A 143 -12.91 3.23 -8.75
C VAL A 143 -12.99 4.68 -9.19
N THR A 144 -13.76 5.49 -8.47
CA THR A 144 -13.81 6.94 -8.65
C THR A 144 -13.21 7.65 -7.45
N LYS A 145 -12.66 8.84 -7.67
CA LYS A 145 -12.13 9.70 -6.60
C LYS A 145 -13.22 10.02 -5.58
N GLU A 146 -14.46 10.23 -6.03
CA GLU A 146 -15.62 10.45 -5.15
C GLU A 146 -15.85 9.31 -4.14
N LYS A 147 -15.69 8.03 -4.56
CA LYS A 147 -15.78 6.88 -3.64
C LYS A 147 -14.64 6.93 -2.62
N ALA A 148 -13.42 7.22 -3.08
CA ALA A 148 -12.26 7.32 -2.21
C ALA A 148 -12.38 8.52 -1.23
N ASP A 149 -12.92 9.66 -1.67
CA ASP A 149 -13.16 10.85 -0.85
C ASP A 149 -14.16 10.55 0.27
N ARG A 150 -15.22 9.78 0.00
CA ARG A 150 -16.14 9.32 1.05
C ARG A 150 -15.45 8.45 2.10
N ILE A 151 -14.54 7.58 1.69
CA ILE A 151 -13.77 6.74 2.61
C ILE A 151 -12.82 7.62 3.43
N MET A 152 -12.09 8.53 2.78
CA MET A 152 -11.19 9.48 3.45
C MET A 152 -11.95 10.32 4.49
N GLN A 153 -13.11 10.87 4.13
CA GLN A 153 -13.94 11.66 5.04
C GLN A 153 -14.42 10.83 6.23
N LYS A 154 -14.78 9.57 6.01
CA LYS A 154 -15.25 8.66 7.07
C LYS A 154 -14.13 8.22 8.02
N GLU A 155 -12.99 7.80 7.48
CA GLU A 155 -11.88 7.24 8.27
C GLU A 155 -11.03 8.33 8.94
N PHE A 156 -10.91 9.50 8.31
CA PHE A 156 -9.96 10.54 8.73
C PHE A 156 -10.56 11.95 8.88
N GLY A 157 -11.84 12.14 8.57
CA GLY A 157 -12.48 13.46 8.66
C GLY A 157 -11.98 14.47 7.62
N SER A 158 -11.29 14.02 6.57
CA SER A 158 -10.65 14.88 5.56
C SER A 158 -10.69 14.22 4.19
N THR A 159 -10.63 15.00 3.11
CA THR A 159 -10.42 14.51 1.73
C THR A 159 -9.00 14.83 1.21
N ASP A 160 -8.12 15.27 2.10
CA ASP A 160 -6.72 15.51 1.79
C ASP A 160 -5.92 14.21 1.85
N TYR A 161 -5.40 13.79 0.71
CA TYR A 161 -4.67 12.53 0.57
C TYR A 161 -3.22 12.61 1.06
N SER A 162 -2.65 13.79 1.31
CA SER A 162 -1.26 13.88 1.79
C SER A 162 -1.09 13.21 3.16
N ILE A 163 -2.15 13.15 3.95
CA ILE A 163 -2.18 12.48 5.26
C ILE A 163 -1.88 10.97 5.16
N LEU A 164 -2.03 10.37 3.97
CA LEU A 164 -1.72 8.96 3.73
C LEU A 164 -0.21 8.74 3.56
N PHE A 165 0.61 9.78 3.54
CA PHE A 165 2.04 9.68 3.26
C PHE A 165 2.86 10.31 4.38
N THR A 166 4.06 9.79 4.57
CA THR A 166 5.09 10.34 5.44
C THR A 166 6.38 10.48 4.66
N THR A 167 7.27 11.35 5.12
CA THR A 167 8.66 11.34 4.69
C THR A 167 9.45 10.36 5.54
N LEU A 168 10.30 9.56 4.91
CA LEU A 168 11.26 8.65 5.51
C LEU A 168 12.61 8.91 4.86
N ASN A 169 13.55 9.51 5.60
CA ASN A 169 14.88 9.90 5.08
C ASN A 169 14.81 10.72 3.77
N GLY A 170 13.84 11.63 3.67
CA GLY A 170 13.61 12.47 2.48
C GLY A 170 12.77 11.81 1.39
N LEU A 171 12.45 10.52 1.48
CA LEU A 171 11.59 9.81 0.54
C LEU A 171 10.13 9.84 1.00
N GLN A 172 9.20 10.13 0.10
CA GLN A 172 7.78 10.09 0.42
C GLN A 172 7.26 8.66 0.27
N VAL A 173 6.73 8.10 1.35
CA VAL A 173 6.25 6.71 1.42
C VAL A 173 4.86 6.65 2.05
N PRO A 174 4.05 5.62 1.76
CA PRO A 174 2.80 5.38 2.47
C PRO A 174 3.03 5.32 3.99
N GLY A 175 2.24 6.07 4.75
CA GLY A 175 2.29 6.13 6.22
C GLY A 175 1.22 5.29 6.91
N ASP A 176 1.09 5.46 8.22
CA ASP A 176 0.19 4.66 9.07
C ASP A 176 -1.29 4.76 8.67
N LYS A 177 -1.75 5.95 8.24
CA LYS A 177 -3.13 6.12 7.76
C LYS A 177 -3.39 5.32 6.49
N PHE A 178 -2.41 5.22 5.58
CA PHE A 178 -2.51 4.33 4.42
C PHE A 178 -2.52 2.86 4.89
N SER A 179 -1.63 2.50 5.80
CA SER A 179 -1.58 1.15 6.38
C SER A 179 -2.92 0.74 7.00
N LYS A 180 -3.61 1.65 7.70
CA LYS A 180 -4.97 1.42 8.21
C LYS A 180 -5.94 1.02 7.08
N LEU A 181 -5.98 1.77 5.97
CA LEU A 181 -6.83 1.44 4.82
C LEU A 181 -6.51 0.07 4.19
N LYS A 182 -5.22 -0.30 4.10
CA LYS A 182 -4.76 -1.55 3.44
C LYS A 182 -4.82 -2.78 4.32
N PHE A 183 -4.72 -2.63 5.64
CA PHE A 183 -4.53 -3.76 6.54
C PHE A 183 -5.63 -3.87 7.59
N GLN A 184 -6.03 -2.76 8.21
CA GLN A 184 -6.99 -2.78 9.31
C GLN A 184 -8.43 -2.77 8.78
N ASP A 185 -8.74 -1.87 7.82
CA ASP A 185 -10.10 -1.69 7.32
C ASP A 185 -10.30 -2.25 5.90
N LEU A 186 -9.41 -3.16 5.49
CA LEU A 186 -9.31 -3.64 4.10
C LEU A 186 -10.66 -4.05 3.50
N ASP A 187 -11.44 -4.86 4.22
CA ASP A 187 -12.72 -5.37 3.74
C ASP A 187 -13.76 -4.25 3.57
N PHE A 188 -13.79 -3.31 4.49
CA PHE A 188 -14.66 -2.14 4.41
C PHE A 188 -14.27 -1.26 3.22
N VAL A 189 -12.99 -0.87 3.14
CA VAL A 189 -12.47 0.01 2.09
C VAL A 189 -12.69 -0.62 0.72
N TYR A 190 -12.30 -1.88 0.53
CA TYR A 190 -12.49 -2.59 -0.72
C TYR A 190 -13.96 -2.66 -1.14
N LYS A 191 -14.86 -2.97 -0.19
CA LYS A 191 -16.30 -3.01 -0.44
C LYS A 191 -16.82 -1.66 -0.91
N GLU A 192 -16.44 -0.56 -0.27
CA GLU A 192 -16.88 0.79 -0.67
C GLU A 192 -16.34 1.21 -2.03
N LEU A 193 -15.08 0.87 -2.37
CA LEU A 193 -14.54 1.14 -3.72
C LEU A 193 -15.26 0.34 -4.81
N SER A 194 -15.76 -0.85 -4.47
CA SER A 194 -16.34 -1.81 -5.42
C SER A 194 -17.85 -1.63 -5.65
N LYS A 195 -18.54 -0.80 -4.87
CA LYS A 195 -19.95 -0.42 -5.10
C LYS A 195 -20.07 0.41 -6.37
#